data_AF-A0A963UWQ9-F1
#
_entry.id   AF-A0A963UWQ9-F1
#
_cell.length_a   1.000
_cell.length_b   1.000
_cell.length_c   1.000
_cell.angle_alpha   90.00
_cell.angle_beta   90.00
_cell.angle_gamma   90.00
#
_symmetry.space_group_name_H-M   'P 1'
#
loop_
_entity.id
_entity.type
_entity.pdbx_description
1 polymer ?
#
loop_
_entity_poly.entity_id
_entity_poly.type
_entity_poly.pdbx_seq_one_letter_code
_entity_poly.pdbx_strand_id
1 'polypeptide(L)'
;YDHFKFLITRDEPTDVPSQQLTSFMRALFQDRVMSATALKSTAISDATMLKQSIYEVVRSEMTRATYDRAKGSMDAVGHEVEVMIHQSWGRK
;
A
#
# COMPACT_ATOMS: atom_id res chain seq x y z
N TYR A 1 19.47 8.24 -11.49
CA TYR A 1 18.03 7.91 -11.43
C TYR A 1 17.84 7.05 -10.18
N ASP A 2 18.01 7.66 -9.00
CA ASP A 2 18.43 6.88 -7.82
C ASP A 2 17.31 6.74 -6.76
N HIS A 3 16.13 7.31 -7.04
CA HIS A 3 15.04 7.42 -6.06
C HIS A 3 13.68 6.99 -6.64
N PHE A 4 13.65 5.90 -7.40
CA PHE A 4 12.39 5.30 -7.84
C PHE A 4 12.23 3.91 -7.24
N LYS A 5 11.00 3.60 -6.81
CA LYS A 5 10.58 2.26 -6.39
C LYS A 5 9.25 1.89 -7.02
N PHE A 6 9.00 0.60 -7.16
CA PHE A 6 7.75 0.01 -7.58
C PHE A 6 6.87 -0.25 -6.36
N LEU A 7 5.66 0.31 -6.37
CA LEU A 7 4.60 -0.03 -5.42
C LEU A 7 3.71 -1.13 -6.00
N ILE A 8 3.52 -2.20 -5.25
CA ILE A 8 2.53 -3.23 -5.60
C ILE A 8 1.16 -2.75 -5.15
N THR A 9 0.23 -2.66 -6.10
CA THR A 9 -1.15 -2.22 -5.86
C THR A 9 -2.12 -3.36 -6.01
N ARG A 10 -3.27 -3.27 -5.33
CA ARG A 10 -4.33 -4.29 -5.35
C ARG A 10 -3.82 -5.65 -4.86
N ASP A 11 -2.94 -5.61 -3.87
CA ASP A 11 -2.35 -6.81 -3.29
C ASP A 11 -3.41 -7.65 -2.55
N GLU A 12 -3.39 -8.95 -2.81
CA GLU A 12 -4.27 -9.95 -2.22
C GLU A 12 -3.40 -11.01 -1.54
N PRO A 13 -3.09 -10.86 -0.23
CA PRO A 13 -2.18 -11.78 0.47
C PRO A 13 -2.61 -13.24 0.46
N THR A 14 -3.91 -13.49 0.28
CA THR A 14 -4.50 -14.83 0.21
C THR A 14 -4.49 -15.42 -1.21
N ASP A 15 -4.22 -14.61 -2.23
CA ASP A 15 -4.17 -15.06 -3.62
C ASP A 15 -2.76 -15.54 -3.99
N VAL A 16 -2.55 -16.86 -3.93
CA VAL A 16 -1.23 -17.49 -4.08
C VAL A 16 -0.53 -17.12 -5.41
N PRO A 17 -1.20 -17.16 -6.59
CA PRO A 17 -0.57 -16.74 -7.84
C PRO A 17 -0.08 -15.28 -7.82
N SER A 18 -0.87 -14.34 -7.29
CA SER A 18 -0.46 -12.94 -7.15
C SER A 18 0.75 -12.79 -6.21
N GLN A 19 0.80 -13.56 -5.11
CA GLN A 19 1.96 -13.58 -4.21
C GLN A 19 3.22 -14.15 -4.85
N GLN A 20 3.10 -15.15 -5.74
CA GLN A 20 4.24 -15.65 -6.51
C GLN A 20 4.81 -14.56 -7.43
N LEU A 21 3.96 -13.80 -8.11
CA LEU A 21 4.39 -12.68 -8.95
C LEU A 21 5.07 -11.57 -8.12
N THR A 22 4.48 -11.21 -6.98
CA THR A 22 5.07 -10.27 -6.01
C THR A 22 6.47 -10.72 -5.57
N SER A 23 6.62 -11.99 -5.24
CA SER A 23 7.90 -12.58 -4.84
C SER A 23 8.92 -12.54 -5.98
N PHE A 24 8.49 -12.85 -7.20
CA PHE A 24 9.33 -12.77 -8.39
C PHE A 24 9.80 -11.33 -8.67
N MET A 25 8.90 -10.35 -8.57
CA MET A 25 9.24 -8.92 -8.71
C MET A 25 10.30 -8.50 -7.69
N ARG A 26 10.15 -8.93 -6.42
CA ARG A 26 11.14 -8.66 -5.36
C ARG A 26 12.49 -9.33 -5.63
N ALA A 27 12.51 -10.52 -6.23
CA ALA A 27 13.75 -11.18 -6.61
C ALA A 27 14.47 -10.45 -7.76
N LEU A 28 13.73 -9.96 -8.76
CA LEU A 28 14.30 -9.27 -9.92
C LEU A 28 14.74 -7.84 -9.63
N PHE A 29 13.92 -7.09 -8.91
CA PHE A 29 14.10 -5.65 -8.70
C PHE A 29 14.60 -5.30 -7.30
N GLN A 30 14.74 -6.29 -6.41
CA GLN A 30 15.36 -6.16 -5.09
C GLN A 30 14.77 -5.00 -4.29
N ASP A 31 15.62 -4.11 -3.78
CA ASP A 31 15.30 -2.94 -2.99
C ASP A 31 14.48 -1.88 -3.75
N ARG A 32 14.37 -2.00 -5.07
CA ARG A 32 13.51 -1.13 -5.88
C ARG A 32 12.04 -1.50 -5.81
N VAL A 33 11.64 -2.59 -5.14
CA VAL A 33 10.23 -2.85 -4.83
C VAL A 33 9.96 -2.40 -3.40
N MET A 34 8.86 -1.69 -3.19
CA MET A 34 8.43 -1.31 -1.84
C MET A 34 8.14 -2.55 -0.99
N SER A 35 8.46 -2.46 0.29
CA SER A 35 8.15 -3.52 1.26
C SER A 35 6.64 -3.52 1.56
N ALA A 36 6.06 -2.33 1.75
CA ALA A 36 4.63 -2.14 1.88
C ALA A 36 3.91 -2.35 0.55
N THR A 37 2.70 -2.89 0.62
CA THR A 37 1.81 -3.08 -0.52
C THR A 37 0.48 -2.37 -0.27
N ALA A 38 -0.15 -1.90 -1.34
CA ALA A 38 -1.48 -1.34 -1.30
C ALA A 38 -2.51 -2.46 -1.49
N LEU A 39 -3.19 -2.84 -0.40
CA LEU A 39 -4.14 -3.96 -0.40
C LEU A 39 -5.34 -3.69 -1.31
N LYS A 40 -5.83 -4.75 -1.96
CA LYS A 40 -7.20 -4.76 -2.48
C LYS A 40 -8.15 -4.87 -1.29
N SER A 41 -9.00 -3.86 -1.12
CA SER A 41 -9.95 -3.81 -0.01
C SER A 41 -11.29 -3.23 -0.46
N THR A 42 -12.39 -3.81 0.01
CA THR A 42 -13.73 -3.25 -0.24
C THR A 42 -13.87 -1.87 0.38
N ALA A 43 -13.24 -1.60 1.53
CA ALA A 43 -13.25 -0.26 2.14
C ALA A 43 -12.61 0.81 1.25
N ILE A 44 -11.55 0.46 0.49
CA ILE A 44 -10.92 1.38 -0.48
C ILE A 44 -11.85 1.58 -1.69
N SER A 45 -12.50 0.51 -2.16
CA SER A 45 -13.48 0.61 -3.25
C SER A 45 -14.69 1.48 -2.86
N ASP A 46 -15.22 1.31 -1.65
CA ASP A 46 -16.36 2.07 -1.14
C ASP A 46 -15.99 3.55 -0.95
N ALA A 47 -14.82 3.84 -0.38
CA ALA A 47 -14.30 5.20 -0.28
C ALA A 47 -14.19 5.87 -1.67
N THR A 48 -13.69 5.12 -2.66
CA THR A 48 -13.59 5.59 -4.05
C THR A 48 -14.95 5.94 -4.65
N MET A 49 -15.99 5.14 -4.37
CA MET A 49 -17.37 5.40 -4.81
C MET A 49 -17.93 6.70 -4.22
N LEU A 50 -17.56 7.00 -2.96
CA LEU A 50 -17.88 8.26 -2.29
C LEU A 50 -16.99 9.43 -2.70
N LYS A 51 -16.01 9.21 -3.59
CA LYS A 51 -14.97 10.18 -3.98
C LYS A 51 -14.17 10.71 -2.78
N GLN A 52 -13.94 9.83 -1.82
CA GLN A 52 -13.19 10.08 -0.61
C GLN A 52 -11.96 9.17 -0.56
N SER A 53 -10.93 9.62 0.15
CA SER A 53 -9.83 8.75 0.57
C SER A 53 -10.27 7.86 1.73
N ILE A 54 -9.52 6.78 1.99
CA ILE A 54 -9.72 5.92 3.17
C ILE A 54 -9.58 6.69 4.50
N TYR A 55 -9.02 7.90 4.49
CA TYR A 55 -8.85 8.73 5.67
C TYR A 55 -10.07 9.61 5.98
N GLU A 56 -10.96 9.80 5.00
CA GLU A 56 -12.12 10.69 5.11
C GLU A 56 -13.42 9.94 5.40
N VAL A 57 -13.45 8.64 5.15
CA VAL A 57 -14.63 7.80 5.42
C VAL A 57 -14.85 7.57 6.91
N VAL A 58 -16.12 7.53 7.32
CA VAL A 58 -16.47 7.29 8.73
C VAL A 58 -16.34 5.79 9.02
N ARG A 59 -15.46 5.43 9.96
CA ARG A 59 -15.18 4.03 10.33
C ARG A 59 -16.41 3.20 10.68
N SER A 60 -17.48 3.81 11.23
CA SER A 60 -18.72 3.11 11.57
C SER A 60 -19.61 2.78 10.38
N GLU A 61 -19.40 3.41 9.23
CA GLU A 61 -20.16 3.16 8.00
C GLU A 61 -19.67 1.93 7.23
N MET A 62 -18.63 1.26 7.74
CA MET A 62 -18.03 0.08 7.12
C MET A 62 -17.64 -0.98 8.14
N THR A 63 -17.28 -2.17 7.63
CA THR A 63 -16.75 -3.24 8.46
C THR A 63 -15.43 -2.79 9.11
N ARG A 64 -15.45 -2.57 10.43
CA ARG A 64 -14.30 -2.04 11.21
C ARG A 64 -12.97 -2.74 10.90
N ALA A 65 -12.97 -4.08 10.88
CA ALA A 65 -11.77 -4.85 10.58
C ALA A 65 -11.26 -4.67 9.13
N THR A 66 -12.16 -4.39 8.19
CA THR A 66 -11.78 -4.09 6.80
C THR A 66 -11.23 -2.68 6.67
N TYR A 67 -11.83 -1.71 7.36
CA TYR A 67 -11.30 -0.34 7.46
C TYR A 67 -9.89 -0.33 8.04
N ASP A 68 -9.71 -0.94 9.22
CA ASP A 68 -8.44 -0.90 9.95
C ASP A 68 -7.31 -1.52 9.11
N ARG A 69 -7.59 -2.64 8.41
CA ARG A 69 -6.63 -3.25 7.48
C ARG A 69 -6.34 -2.36 6.27
N ALA A 70 -7.36 -1.75 5.67
CA ALA A 70 -7.20 -0.86 4.52
C ALA A 70 -6.37 0.38 4.88
N LYS A 71 -6.74 1.05 5.97
CA LYS A 71 -6.03 2.22 6.48
C LYS A 71 -4.60 1.85 6.85
N GLY A 72 -4.39 0.76 7.59
CA GLY A 72 -3.05 0.31 7.97
C GLY A 72 -2.15 0.00 6.77
N SER A 73 -2.70 -0.57 5.69
CA SER A 73 -1.95 -0.76 4.44
C SER A 73 -1.56 0.57 3.79
N MET A 74 -2.47 1.55 3.72
CA MET A 74 -2.16 2.87 3.17
C MET A 74 -1.19 3.66 4.06
N ASP A 75 -1.30 3.55 5.39
CA ASP A 75 -0.37 4.14 6.35
C ASP A 75 1.05 3.58 6.12
N ALA A 76 1.18 2.26 5.95
CA ALA A 76 2.48 1.61 5.71
C ALA A 76 3.11 2.06 4.38
N VAL A 77 2.31 2.17 3.32
CA VAL A 77 2.77 2.72 2.03
C VAL A 77 3.20 4.18 2.20
N GLY A 78 2.39 5.00 2.87
CA GLY A 78 2.70 6.41 3.12
C GLY A 78 3.98 6.59 3.92
N HIS A 79 4.18 5.78 4.97
CA HIS A 79 5.39 5.81 5.78
C HIS A 79 6.64 5.44 4.98
N GLU A 80 6.59 4.40 4.15
CA GLU A 80 7.76 4.04 3.31
C GLU A 80 8.07 5.13 2.28
N VAL A 81 7.05 5.80 1.72
CA VAL A 81 7.24 6.99 0.87
C VAL A 81 7.87 8.15 1.64
N GLU A 82 7.40 8.43 2.84
CA GLU A 82 7.95 9.47 3.71
C GLU A 82 9.44 9.21 3.99
N VAL A 83 9.79 7.98 4.37
CA VAL A 83 11.18 7.57 4.60
C VAL A 83 12.03 7.77 3.34
N MET A 84 11.53 7.39 2.16
CA MET A 84 12.24 7.62 0.90
C MET A 84 12.48 9.11 0.64
N ILE A 85 11.49 9.96 0.90
CA ILE A 85 11.61 11.42 0.74
C ILE A 85 12.70 11.97 1.66
N HIS A 86 12.68 11.62 2.96
CA HIS A 86 13.70 12.07 3.91
C HIS A 86 15.10 11.61 3.48
N GLN A 87 15.25 10.35 3.06
CA GLN A 87 16.51 9.82 2.55
C GLN A 87 17.02 10.58 1.32
N SER A 88 16.15 10.88 0.35
CA SER A 88 16.50 11.68 -0.83
C SER A 88 16.91 13.11 -0.47
N TRP A 89 16.40 13.66 0.63
CA TRP A 89 16.79 14.97 1.15
C TRP A 89 18.02 14.93 2.06
N GLY A 90 18.62 13.76 2.30
CA GLY A 90 19.78 13.60 3.19
C GLY A 90 19.42 13.72 4.68
N ARG A 91 18.14 13.62 5.04
CA ARG A 91 17.66 13.58 6.42
C ARG A 91 17.53 12.12 6.83
N LYS A 92 18.20 11.72 7.92
CA LYS A 92 18.04 10.40 8.54
C LYS A 92 17.11 10.50 9.73
#